data_AF-A0AAV1TJW9-F1
#
_entry.id   AF-A0AAV1TJW9-F1
#
_cell.length_a   1.000
_cell.length_b   1.000
_cell.length_c   1.000
_cell.angle_alpha   90.00
_cell.angle_beta   90.00
_cell.angle_gamma   90.00
#
_symmetry.space_group_name_H-M   'P 1'
#
loop_
_entity.id
_entity.type
_entity.pdbx_description
1 polymer ?
#
loop_
_entity_poly.entity_id
_entity_poly.type
_entity_poly.pdbx_seq_one_letter_code
_entity_poly.pdbx_strand_id
1 'polypeptide(L)'
;MEQVSVGGSRYLLLVVGEASGCIKGFCLRSKSESEDCIKNHIIKIQTQFGTKIKFVRHDGAHEFATNSIKTFYGDHGIEQQITVPYAHQTNACLS
;
A
#
# COMPACT_ATOMS: atom_id res chain seq x y z
N MET A 1 7.13 15.95 -15.51
CA MET A 1 7.93 16.74 -14.55
C MET A 1 7.68 16.16 -13.17
N GLU A 2 8.68 15.52 -12.57
CA GLU A 2 8.61 15.03 -11.18
C GLU A 2 8.68 16.24 -10.23
N GLN A 3 7.54 16.63 -9.64
CA GLN A 3 7.51 17.67 -8.62
C GLN A 3 7.98 17.11 -7.29
N VAL A 4 9.09 17.65 -6.79
CA VAL A 4 9.60 17.37 -5.45
C VAL A 4 8.73 18.15 -4.45
N SER A 5 8.15 17.46 -3.48
CA SER A 5 7.43 18.08 -2.36
C SER A 5 8.35 19.03 -1.58
N VAL A 6 7.79 20.03 -0.90
CA VAL A 6 8.51 21.01 -0.06
C VAL A 6 9.45 20.35 0.97
N GLY A 7 9.22 19.08 1.32
CA GLY A 7 10.08 18.27 2.21
C GLY A 7 11.05 17.29 1.52
N GLY A 8 11.32 17.42 0.21
CA GLY A 8 12.25 16.55 -0.52
C GLY A 8 11.70 15.16 -0.89
N SER A 9 10.42 14.91 -0.63
CA SER A 9 9.75 13.65 -1.01
C SER A 9 9.31 13.70 -2.46
N ARG A 10 9.57 12.64 -3.23
CA ARG A 10 9.31 12.57 -4.67
C ARG A 10 8.14 11.65 -5.04
N TYR A 11 7.71 10.82 -4.10
CA TYR A 11 6.65 9.84 -4.31
C TYR A 11 5.60 9.97 -3.21
N LEU A 12 4.33 9.82 -3.60
CA LEU A 12 3.21 9.77 -2.67
C LEU A 12 2.60 8.37 -2.75
N LEU A 13 2.65 7.64 -1.65
CA LEU A 13 1.93 6.38 -1.50
C LEU A 13 0.57 6.67 -0.86
N LEU A 14 -0.50 6.31 -1.55
CA LEU A 14 -1.87 6.41 -1.05
C LEU A 14 -2.37 5.02 -0.67
N VAL A 15 -2.82 4.87 0.58
CA VAL A 15 -3.47 3.65 1.07
C VAL A 15 -4.92 3.99 1.39
N VAL A 16 -5.86 3.23 0.83
CA VAL A 16 -7.30 3.45 1.01
C VAL A 16 -7.89 2.22 1.68
N GLY A 17 -8.42 2.36 2.90
CA GLY A 17 -9.23 1.31 3.51
C GLY A 17 -10.64 1.38 2.94
N GLU A 18 -11.14 0.34 2.25
CA GLU A 18 -12.52 0.36 1.72
C GLU A 18 -13.57 0.14 2.79
N ALA A 19 -13.25 -0.58 3.87
CA ALA A 19 -14.20 -0.73 4.98
C ALA A 19 -14.56 0.62 5.64
N SER A 20 -13.63 1.58 5.67
CA SER A 20 -13.84 2.88 6.33
C SER A 20 -13.81 4.07 5.37
N GLY A 21 -13.52 3.86 4.09
CA GLY A 21 -13.24 4.93 3.12
C GLY A 21 -12.04 5.82 3.50
N CYS A 22 -11.25 5.44 4.50
CA CYS A 22 -10.17 6.27 5.02
C CYS A 22 -8.98 6.24 4.05
N ILE A 23 -8.56 7.41 3.61
CA ILE A 23 -7.38 7.59 2.74
C ILE A 23 -6.22 8.06 3.60
N LYS A 24 -5.08 7.37 3.50
CA LYS A 24 -3.84 7.75 4.15
C LYS A 24 -2.72 7.91 3.13
N GLY A 25 -2.16 9.12 3.09
CA GLY A 25 -1.00 9.45 2.26
C GLY A 25 0.30 9.34 3.05
N PHE A 26 1.31 8.76 2.41
CA PHE A 26 2.69 8.70 2.90
C PHE A 26 3.62 9.37 1.90
N CYS A 27 4.36 10.37 2.36
CA CYS A 27 5.39 11.04 1.57
C CYS A 27 6.66 10.18 1.62
N LEU A 28 7.10 9.69 0.47
CA LEU A 28 8.29 8.86 0.32
C LEU A 28 9.38 9.63 -0.42
N ARG A 29 10.62 9.48 0.03
CA ARG A 29 11.81 10.07 -0.64
C ARG A 29 12.27 9.20 -1.79
N SER A 30 12.09 7.89 -1.67
CA SER A 30 12.36 6.90 -2.72
C SER A 30 11.24 5.86 -2.82
N LYS A 31 11.10 5.27 -3.99
CA LYS A 31 10.16 4.17 -4.23
C LYS A 31 10.43 2.96 -3.34
N SER A 32 11.70 2.68 -3.02
CA SER A 32 12.08 1.55 -2.16
C SER A 32 11.50 1.63 -0.74
N GLU A 33 11.16 2.84 -0.25
CA GLU A 33 10.55 3.01 1.07
C GLU A 33 9.07 2.56 1.12
N SER A 34 8.42 2.33 -0.03
CA SER A 34 7.00 1.99 -0.06
C SER A 34 6.71 0.63 0.58
N GLU A 35 7.60 -0.34 0.40
CA GLU A 35 7.44 -1.68 0.96
C GLU A 35 7.41 -1.64 2.50
N ASP A 36 8.44 -1.09 3.12
CA ASP A 36 8.52 -0.95 4.57
C ASP A 36 7.38 -0.08 5.13
N CYS A 37 7.00 0.97 4.40
CA CYS A 37 5.89 1.83 4.77
C CYS A 37 4.57 1.04 4.84
N ILE A 38 4.29 0.22 3.82
CA ILE A 38 3.08 -0.62 3.79
C ILE A 38 3.10 -1.66 4.90
N LYS A 39 4.20 -2.38 5.07
CA LYS A 39 4.34 -3.40 6.13
C LYS A 39 4.06 -2.80 7.51
N ASN A 40 4.73 -1.69 7.82
CA ASN A 40 4.53 -0.98 9.08
C ASN A 40 3.10 -0.44 9.23
N HIS A 41 2.50 0.04 8.14
CA HIS A 41 1.13 0.52 8.19
C HIS A 41 0.11 -0.60 8.47
N ILE A 42 0.28 -1.75 7.84
CA ILE A 42 -0.53 -2.96 8.05
C ILE A 42 -0.43 -3.42 9.50
N ILE A 43 0.78 -3.58 10.04
CA ILE A 43 1.00 -3.97 11.44
C ILE A 43 0.32 -2.96 12.36
N LYS A 44 0.51 -1.66 12.11
CA LYS A 44 -0.09 -0.60 12.90
C LYS A 44 -1.62 -0.67 12.91
N ILE A 45 -2.26 -0.91 11.76
CA ILE A 45 -3.72 -1.06 11.70
C ILE A 45 -4.17 -2.28 12.51
N GLN A 46 -3.51 -3.42 12.31
CA GLN A 46 -3.87 -4.66 13.01
C GLN A 46 -3.71 -4.52 14.53
N THR A 47 -2.63 -3.87 14.99
CA THR A 47 -2.38 -3.63 16.42
C THR A 47 -3.32 -2.58 17.02
N GLN A 48 -3.57 -1.46 16.32
CA GLN A 48 -4.34 -0.35 16.88
C GLN A 48 -5.85 -0.60 16.87
N PHE A 49 -6.36 -1.25 15.82
CA PHE A 49 -7.79 -1.47 15.64
C PHE A 49 -8.22 -2.91 15.94
N GLY A 50 -7.27 -3.84 16.15
CA GLY A 50 -7.57 -5.26 16.32
C GLY A 50 -8.16 -5.91 15.06
N THR A 51 -8.12 -5.22 13.92
CA THR A 51 -8.73 -5.66 12.67
C THR A 51 -7.71 -6.38 11.82
N LYS A 52 -8.00 -7.62 11.43
CA LYS A 52 -7.19 -8.35 10.46
C LYS A 52 -7.47 -7.84 9.04
N ILE A 53 -6.43 -7.40 8.36
CA ILE A 53 -6.51 -7.05 6.93
C ILE A 53 -6.65 -8.35 6.13
N LYS A 54 -7.67 -8.42 5.28
CA LYS A 54 -7.97 -9.63 4.50
C LYS A 54 -7.25 -9.63 3.16
N PHE A 55 -7.23 -8.49 2.47
CA PHE A 55 -6.52 -8.37 1.21
C PHE A 55 -5.88 -7.00 1.03
N VAL A 56 -4.88 -6.95 0.14
CA VAL A 56 -4.23 -5.73 -0.34
C VAL A 56 -4.29 -5.70 -1.85
N ARG A 57 -4.87 -4.63 -2.40
CA ARG A 57 -5.01 -4.36 -3.82
C ARG A 57 -3.99 -3.32 -4.28
N HIS A 58 -3.26 -3.61 -5.36
CA HIS A 58 -2.29 -2.70 -5.97
C HIS A 58 -2.19 -2.92 -7.50
N ASP A 59 -1.67 -1.94 -8.24
CA ASP A 59 -1.60 -1.93 -9.72
C ASP A 59 -0.50 -2.81 -10.33
N GLY A 60 0.10 -3.69 -9.52
CA GLY A 60 1.22 -4.53 -9.97
C GLY A 60 2.55 -3.80 -10.11
N ALA A 61 2.69 -2.56 -9.62
CA ALA A 61 3.98 -1.88 -9.59
C ALA A 61 5.06 -2.73 -8.92
N HIS A 62 6.29 -2.62 -9.43
CA HIS A 62 7.43 -3.45 -9.01
C HIS A 62 7.71 -3.35 -7.51
N GLU A 63 7.54 -2.16 -6.94
CA GLU A 63 7.65 -1.87 -5.50
C GLU A 63 6.72 -2.73 -4.61
N PHE A 64 5.62 -3.25 -5.16
CA PHE A 64 4.62 -4.06 -4.45
C PHE A 64 4.65 -5.54 -4.86
N ALA A 65 5.55 -5.93 -5.77
CA ALA A 65 5.64 -7.27 -6.31
C ALA A 65 6.92 -8.03 -5.87
N THR A 66 7.68 -7.46 -4.93
CA THR A 66 8.91 -8.05 -4.38
C THR A 66 8.63 -9.36 -3.65
N ASN A 67 9.62 -10.26 -3.60
CA ASN A 67 9.47 -11.52 -2.85
C ASN A 67 9.28 -11.25 -1.35
N SER A 68 9.95 -10.22 -0.82
CA SER A 68 9.89 -9.83 0.59
C SER A 68 8.52 -9.31 1.02
N ILE A 69 7.79 -8.60 0.15
CA ILE A 69 6.41 -8.19 0.46
C ILE A 69 5.43 -9.36 0.30
N LYS A 70 5.66 -10.24 -0.69
CA LYS A 70 4.86 -11.46 -0.88
C LYS A 70 4.93 -12.40 0.32
N THR A 71 6.13 -12.65 0.84
CA THR A 71 6.32 -13.45 2.06
C THR A 71 5.60 -12.81 3.25
N PHE A 72 5.74 -11.49 3.42
CA PHE A 72 5.06 -10.78 4.50
C PHE A 72 3.53 -10.93 4.45
N TYR A 73 2.93 -10.81 3.26
CA TYR A 73 1.50 -11.02 3.08
C TYR A 73 1.10 -12.47 3.40
N GLY A 74 1.89 -13.45 2.96
CA GLY A 74 1.69 -14.87 3.29
C GLY A 74 1.71 -15.13 4.80
N ASP A 75 2.71 -14.59 5.50
CA ASP A 75 2.88 -14.76 6.95
C ASP A 75 1.71 -14.15 7.75
N HIS A 76 1.11 -13.08 7.25
CA HIS A 76 -0.05 -12.43 7.88
C HIS A 76 -1.39 -12.98 7.36
N GLY A 77 -1.38 -13.91 6.39
CA GLY A 77 -2.57 -14.44 5.74
C GLY A 77 -3.39 -13.38 5.00
N ILE A 78 -2.69 -12.44 4.33
CA ILE A 78 -3.26 -11.35 3.55
C ILE A 78 -3.24 -11.76 2.07
N GLU A 79 -4.39 -11.69 1.41
CA GLU A 79 -4.50 -11.95 -0.03
C GLU A 79 -3.98 -10.74 -0.84
N GLN A 80 -3.24 -10.98 -1.91
CA GLN A 80 -2.82 -9.92 -2.84
C GLN A 80 -3.75 -9.90 -4.04
N GLN A 81 -4.32 -8.73 -4.33
CA GLN A 81 -5.12 -8.47 -5.51
C GLN A 81 -4.37 -7.53 -6.45
N ILE A 82 -3.84 -8.09 -7.54
CA ILE A 82 -3.14 -7.28 -8.55
C ILE A 82 -4.19 -6.79 -9.55
N THR A 83 -4.38 -5.48 -9.63
CA THR A 83 -5.22 -4.89 -10.69
C THR A 83 -4.43 -4.75 -11.97
N VAL A 84 -5.12 -4.89 -13.11
CA VAL A 84 -4.51 -4.65 -14.41
C VAL A 84 -4.08 -3.18 -14.48
N PRO A 85 -2.82 -2.89 -14.85
CA PRO A 85 -2.39 -1.51 -15.05
C PRO A 85 -3.32 -0.86 -16.10
N TYR A 86 -3.89 0.31 -15.77
CA TYR A 86 -4.88 1.07 -16.56
C TYR A 86 -6.38 0.74 -16.44
N ALA A 87 -6.84 0.04 -15.39
CA ALA A 87 -8.27 0.09 -15.03
C ALA A 87 -8.57 1.31 -14.14
N HIS A 88 -8.79 2.47 -14.75
CA HIS A 88 -9.00 3.78 -14.10
C HIS A 88 -10.18 3.86 -13.10
N GLN A 89 -10.93 2.77 -12.86
CA GLN A 89 -12.14 2.74 -12.02
C GLN A 89 -12.05 1.82 -10.79
N THR A 90 -10.95 1.10 -10.55
CA THR A 90 -10.86 0.11 -9.44
C THR A 90 -9.71 0.35 -8.46
N ASN A 91 -8.98 1.46 -8.60
CA ASN A 91 -7.72 1.75 -7.90
C ASN A 91 -7.86 2.36 -6.49
N ALA A 92 -8.95 2.09 -5.75
CA ALA A 92 -9.11 2.63 -4.38
C ALA A 92 -10.09 1.82 -3.51
N CYS A 93 -10.01 0.49 -3.52
CA CYS A 93 -10.88 -0.37 -2.69
C CYS A 93 -10.08 -1.56 -2.10
N LEU A 94 -9.82 -1.53 -0.78
CA LEU A 94 -9.49 -2.65 0.12
C LEU A 94 -10.64 -3.06 1.08
N SER A 95 -11.28 -4.23 0.93
CA SER A 95 -12.23 -4.84 1.90
C SER A 95 -11.53 -5.63 2.99
#